data_AF-A0A925JLB9-F1
#
_entry.id   AF-A0A925JLB9-F1
#
_cell.length_a   1.000
_cell.length_b   1.000
_cell.length_c   1.000
_cell.angle_alpha   90.00
_cell.angle_beta   90.00
_cell.angle_gamma   90.00
#
_symmetry.space_group_name_H-M   'P 1'
#
loop_
_entity.id
_entity.type
_entity.pdbx_description
1 polymer ?
#
loop_
_entity_poly.entity_id
_entity_poly.type
_entity_poly.pdbx_seq_one_letter_code
_entity_poly.pdbx_strand_id
1 'polypeptide(L)'
;MQSLLSKSSGQESQNAIEALADIRQAMLDELAICAYRINPVVQTRVSDAADIQDLWYLRGDLMAAIAATDGEAAAKRKMAHISNMFRGQLPRGLSSRPSPLGD
;
A
#
# COMPACT_ATOMS: atom_id res chain seq x y z
N MET A 1 -0.48 33.50 -22.74
CA MET A 1 -1.27 32.51 -21.96
C MET A 1 -0.59 31.14 -22.01
N GLN A 2 0.55 30.96 -21.33
CA GLN A 2 1.27 29.68 -21.29
C GLN A 2 1.89 29.49 -19.89
N SER A 3 1.12 28.99 -18.92
CA SER A 3 1.65 28.70 -17.57
C SER A 3 0.86 27.63 -16.79
N LEU A 4 0.03 26.83 -17.47
CA LEU A 4 -0.84 25.85 -16.80
C LEU A 4 -0.40 24.40 -16.95
N LEU A 5 0.64 24.09 -17.75
CA LEU A 5 1.04 22.70 -18.00
C LEU A 5 2.10 22.18 -17.02
N SER A 6 2.95 23.05 -16.43
CA SER A 6 4.04 22.62 -15.54
C SER A 6 3.59 22.30 -14.11
N LYS A 7 2.42 22.79 -13.68
CA LYS A 7 1.94 22.59 -12.31
C LYS A 7 1.39 21.17 -12.10
N SER A 8 0.75 20.59 -13.11
CA SER A 8 0.13 19.26 -13.04
C SER A 8 1.15 18.16 -12.71
N SER A 9 2.28 18.11 -13.43
CA SER A 9 3.28 17.05 -13.24
C SER A 9 3.99 17.12 -11.88
N GLY A 10 4.17 18.32 -11.33
CA GLY A 10 4.72 18.52 -9.99
C GLY A 10 3.74 18.10 -8.89
N GLN A 11 2.45 18.40 -9.06
CA GLN A 11 1.40 18.09 -8.09
C GLN A 11 1.05 16.60 -8.08
N GLU A 12 1.06 15.93 -9.24
CA GLU A 12 0.90 14.47 -9.34
C GLU A 12 2.02 13.72 -8.62
N SER A 13 3.26 14.18 -8.77
CA SER A 13 4.43 13.59 -8.09
C SER A 13 4.37 13.79 -6.57
N GLN A 14 3.94 14.98 -6.12
CA GLN A 14 3.76 15.27 -4.69
C GLN A 14 2.64 14.42 -4.08
N ASN A 15 1.49 14.29 -4.76
CA ASN A 15 0.39 13.45 -4.31
C ASN A 15 0.80 11.97 -4.22
N ALA A 16 1.64 11.49 -5.14
CA ALA A 16 2.16 10.13 -5.09
C ALA A 16 3.10 9.92 -3.88
N ILE A 17 3.97 10.89 -3.58
CA ILE A 17 4.87 10.85 -2.42
C ILE A 17 4.06 10.88 -1.10
N GLU A 18 3.04 11.73 -1.03
CA GLU A 18 2.18 11.86 0.15
C GLU A 18 1.38 10.57 0.38
N ALA A 19 0.74 10.05 -0.66
CA ALA A 19 0.03 8.78 -0.56
C ALA A 19 0.93 7.60 -0.22
N LEU A 20 2.16 7.57 -0.76
CA LEU A 20 3.16 6.58 -0.37
C LEU A 20 3.44 6.64 1.13
N ALA A 21 3.66 7.85 1.66
CA ALA A 21 3.92 8.06 3.08
C ALA A 21 2.71 7.66 3.94
N ASP A 22 1.49 8.03 3.55
CA ASP A 22 0.26 7.67 4.26
C ASP A 22 0.03 6.16 4.31
N ILE A 23 0.16 5.48 3.17
CA ILE A 23 -0.01 4.02 3.09
C ILE A 23 1.09 3.33 3.91
N ARG A 24 2.34 3.78 3.80
CA ARG A 24 3.45 3.25 4.60
C ARG A 24 3.14 3.37 6.09
N GLN A 25 2.68 4.54 6.52
CA GLN A 25 2.36 4.79 7.92
C GLN A 25 1.20 3.91 8.41
N ALA A 26 0.16 3.73 7.60
CA ALA A 26 -0.96 2.84 7.92
C ALA A 26 -0.52 1.38 8.06
N MET A 27 0.36 0.90 7.17
CA MET A 27 0.93 -0.46 7.29
C MET A 27 1.79 -0.62 8.54
N LEU A 28 2.60 0.38 8.87
CA LEU A 28 3.44 0.38 10.06
C LEU A 28 2.62 0.45 11.35
N ASP A 29 1.50 1.17 11.38
CA ASP A 29 0.60 1.24 12.52
C ASP A 29 -0.05 -0.13 12.81
N GLU A 30 -0.54 -0.79 11.76
CA GLU A 30 -1.08 -2.16 11.87
C GLU A 30 -0.02 -3.17 12.34
N LEU A 31 1.23 -2.97 11.91
CA LEU A 31 2.37 -3.77 12.35
C LEU A 31 2.82 -3.41 13.77
N ALA A 32 2.74 -2.16 14.22
CA ALA A 32 3.27 -1.74 15.51
C ALA A 32 2.68 -2.55 16.68
N ILE A 33 1.44 -3.00 16.51
CA ILE A 33 0.72 -3.84 17.48
C ILE A 33 1.26 -5.28 17.52
N CYS A 34 1.82 -5.80 16.41
CA CYS A 34 2.18 -7.22 16.24
C CYS A 34 3.68 -7.50 15.96
N ALA A 35 4.40 -6.56 15.38
CA ALA A 35 5.68 -6.77 14.71
C ALA A 35 6.86 -6.94 15.65
N TYR A 36 6.76 -6.47 16.90
CA TYR A 36 7.87 -6.55 17.85
C TYR A 36 8.27 -8.00 18.19
N ARG A 37 7.37 -8.99 17.99
CA ARG A 37 7.61 -10.37 18.43
C ARG A 37 7.70 -11.40 17.31
N ILE A 38 7.09 -11.16 16.15
CA ILE A 38 6.92 -12.22 15.13
C ILE A 38 7.68 -11.93 13.83
N ASN A 39 7.68 -10.70 13.30
CA ASN A 39 8.24 -10.43 11.96
C ASN A 39 8.87 -9.03 11.82
N PRO A 40 10.06 -8.78 12.41
CA PRO A 40 10.76 -7.50 12.24
C PRO A 40 11.14 -7.23 10.78
N VAL A 41 11.34 -8.28 9.97
CA VAL A 41 11.71 -8.17 8.55
C VAL A 41 10.62 -7.48 7.73
N VAL A 42 9.34 -7.78 7.99
CA VAL A 42 8.22 -7.17 7.25
C VAL A 42 8.11 -5.68 7.59
N GLN A 43 8.30 -5.32 8.85
CA GLN A 43 8.33 -3.93 9.28
C GLN A 43 9.47 -3.14 8.63
N THR A 44 10.68 -3.69 8.59
CA THR A 44 11.81 -3.07 7.89
C THR A 44 11.53 -2.88 6.41
N ARG A 45 11.01 -3.90 5.73
CA ARG A 45 10.67 -3.82 4.29
C ARG A 45 9.60 -2.76 4.00
N VAL A 46 8.59 -2.62 4.85
CA VAL A 46 7.57 -1.57 4.70
C VAL A 46 8.18 -0.19 4.91
N SER A 47 9.06 -0.02 5.91
CA SER A 47 9.78 1.24 6.15
C SER A 47 10.68 1.63 4.98
N ASP A 48 11.40 0.67 4.40
CA ASP A 48 12.37 0.87 3.32
C ASP A 48 11.74 0.92 1.91
N ALA A 49 10.43 0.66 1.78
CA ALA A 49 9.74 0.66 0.50
C ALA A 49 9.87 2.02 -0.21
N ALA A 50 10.39 2.02 -1.44
CA ALA A 50 10.70 3.23 -2.19
C ALA A 50 9.51 3.74 -3.02
N ASP A 51 8.59 2.86 -3.39
CA ASP A 51 7.43 3.19 -4.22
C ASP A 51 6.14 2.48 -3.75
N ILE A 52 5.00 2.95 -4.24
CA ILE A 52 3.68 2.39 -3.97
C ILE A 52 3.60 0.93 -4.44
N GLN A 53 4.31 0.57 -5.51
CA GLN A 53 4.37 -0.82 -5.98
C GLN A 53 5.03 -1.76 -4.96
N ASP A 54 6.12 -1.34 -4.32
CA ASP A 54 6.79 -2.13 -3.28
C ASP A 54 5.83 -2.40 -2.13
N LEU A 55 5.13 -1.37 -1.65
CA LEU A 55 4.11 -1.53 -0.61
C LEU A 55 2.98 -2.47 -1.06
N TRP A 56 2.55 -2.38 -2.32
CA TRP A 56 1.48 -3.22 -2.86
C TRP A 56 1.84 -4.71 -2.81
N TYR A 57 3.08 -5.07 -3.13
CA TYR A 57 3.59 -6.44 -3.04
C TYR A 57 3.76 -6.90 -1.59
N LEU A 58 4.17 -6.01 -0.70
CA LEU A 58 4.32 -6.30 0.74
C LEU A 58 2.99 -6.57 1.44
N ARG A 59 1.84 -6.28 0.83
CA ARG A 59 0.52 -6.62 1.41
C ARG A 59 0.36 -8.12 1.70
N GLY A 60 0.98 -9.00 0.90
CA GLY A 60 0.95 -10.44 1.14
C GLY A 60 1.67 -10.83 2.43
N ASP A 61 2.92 -10.39 2.57
CA ASP A 61 3.72 -10.55 3.79
C ASP A 61 3.04 -9.90 5.01
N LEU A 62 2.45 -8.72 4.83
CA LEU A 62 1.72 -8.00 5.87
C LEU A 62 0.48 -8.78 6.34
N MET A 63 -0.32 -9.31 5.41
CA MET A 63 -1.47 -10.15 5.74
C MET A 63 -1.04 -11.39 6.52
N ALA A 64 0.03 -12.06 6.10
CA ALA A 64 0.55 -13.24 6.79
C ALA A 64 1.04 -12.90 8.21
N ALA A 65 1.76 -11.78 8.36
CA ALA A 65 2.26 -11.31 9.66
C ALA A 65 1.13 -10.97 10.63
N ILE A 66 0.08 -10.28 10.17
CA ILE A 66 -1.10 -9.96 10.98
C ILE A 66 -1.90 -11.23 11.27
N ALA A 67 -2.10 -12.11 10.29
CA ALA A 67 -2.87 -13.35 10.48
C ALA A 67 -2.20 -14.29 11.49
N ALA A 68 -0.87 -14.32 11.53
CA ALA A 68 -0.12 -15.09 12.53
C ALA A 68 -0.29 -14.57 13.96
N THR A 69 -0.68 -13.31 14.14
CA THR A 69 -0.81 -12.66 15.46
C THR A 69 -2.26 -12.48 15.90
N ASP A 70 -3.08 -11.85 15.05
CA ASP A 70 -4.49 -11.49 15.31
C ASP A 70 -5.50 -12.48 14.68
N GLY A 71 -5.02 -13.44 13.88
CA GLY A 71 -5.85 -14.35 13.11
C GLY A 71 -6.29 -13.80 11.75
N GLU A 72 -6.67 -14.71 10.85
CA GLU A 72 -6.98 -14.39 9.44
C GLU A 72 -8.16 -13.41 9.29
N ALA A 73 -9.19 -13.52 10.13
CA ALA A 73 -10.36 -12.65 10.05
C ALA A 73 -10.02 -11.19 10.37
N ALA A 74 -9.14 -10.95 11.35
CA ALA A 74 -8.65 -9.62 11.67
C ALA A 74 -7.75 -9.08 10.56
N ALA A 75 -6.83 -9.92 10.07
CA ALA A 75 -5.94 -9.57 8.95
C ALA A 75 -6.73 -9.14 7.71
N LYS A 76 -7.79 -9.87 7.33
CA LYS A 76 -8.65 -9.51 6.19
C LYS A 76 -9.32 -8.14 6.36
N ARG A 77 -9.83 -7.82 7.55
CA ARG A 77 -10.46 -6.51 7.81
C ARG A 77 -9.47 -5.36 7.68
N LYS A 78 -8.29 -5.50 8.30
CA LYS A 78 -7.20 -4.52 8.25
C LYS A 78 -6.68 -4.34 6.81
N MET A 79 -6.48 -5.44 6.09
CA MET A 79 -6.08 -5.44 4.68
C MET A 79 -7.11 -4.82 3.74
N ALA A 80 -8.41 -4.91 4.04
CA ALA A 80 -9.43 -4.24 3.25
C ALA A 80 -9.29 -2.72 3.33
N HIS A 81 -9.03 -2.18 4.52
CA HIS A 81 -8.78 -0.75 4.71
C HIS A 81 -7.54 -0.30 3.94
N ILE A 82 -6.41 -0.99 4.16
CA ILE A 82 -5.14 -0.67 3.49
C ILE A 82 -5.27 -0.78 1.97
N SER A 83 -5.92 -1.83 1.46
CA SER A 83 -6.15 -2.02 0.02
C SER A 83 -7.02 -0.93 -0.60
N ASN A 84 -7.90 -0.29 0.19
CA ASN A 84 -8.68 0.84 -0.28
C ASN A 84 -7.81 2.09 -0.47
N MET A 85 -6.79 2.30 0.35
CA MET A 85 -5.86 3.44 0.21
C MET A 85 -5.03 3.38 -1.08
N PHE A 86 -4.80 2.18 -1.63
CA PHE A 86 -4.15 2.01 -2.92
C PHE A 86 -5.04 2.37 -4.12
N ARG A 87 -6.37 2.52 -3.94
CA ARG A 87 -7.27 2.86 -5.04
C ARG A 87 -6.98 4.28 -5.52
N GLY A 88 -6.72 4.42 -6.81
CA GLY A 88 -6.36 5.70 -7.43
C GLY A 88 -4.85 5.97 -7.47
N GLN A 89 -4.05 5.25 -6.68
CA GLN A 89 -2.59 5.42 -6.61
C GLN A 89 -1.81 4.38 -7.43
N LEU A 90 -2.44 3.24 -7.74
CA LEU A 90 -1.80 2.20 -8.53
C LEU A 90 -1.76 2.58 -10.01
N PRO A 91 -0.64 2.31 -10.71
CA PRO A 91 -0.62 2.40 -12.16
C PRO A 91 -1.67 1.48 -12.75
N ARG A 92 -2.23 1.88 -13.90
CA ARG A 92 -3.34 1.21 -14.60
C ARG A 92 -3.15 -0.30 -14.86
N GLY A 93 -1.92 -0.82 -14.75
CA GLY A 93 -1.60 -2.25 -14.88
C GLY A 93 -1.61 -3.07 -13.59
N LEU A 94 -1.55 -2.43 -12.40
CA LEU A 94 -1.50 -3.13 -11.10
C LEU A 94 -2.86 -3.19 -10.39
N SER A 95 -3.72 -2.20 -10.62
CA SER A 95 -5.15 -2.30 -10.27
C SER A 95 -5.80 -3.24 -11.27
N SER A 96 -5.84 -4.55 -10.97
CA SER A 96 -6.55 -5.61 -11.70
C SER A 96 -6.99 -5.25 -13.12
N ARG A 97 -6.29 -5.80 -14.12
CA ARG A 97 -6.83 -5.90 -15.48
C ARG A 97 -8.25 -6.47 -15.35
N PRO A 98 -9.33 -5.76 -15.72
CA PRO A 98 -10.64 -6.40 -15.80
C PRO A 98 -10.47 -7.58 -16.75
N SER A 99 -10.75 -8.79 -16.26
CA SER A 99 -10.67 -9.99 -17.08
C SER A 99 -11.46 -9.77 -18.37
N PRO A 100 -10.87 -9.95 -19.57
CA PRO A 100 -11.65 -9.96 -20.81
C PRO A 100 -12.44 -11.27 -21.00
N LEU A 101 -12.58 -12.10 -19.96
CA LEU A 101 -13.41 -13.31 -20.01
C LEU A 101 -14.86 -12.94 -19.70
N GLY A 102 -15.45 -12.26 -20.67
CA GLY A 102 -16.87 -11.97 -20.79
C GLY A 102 -17.19 -11.86 -22.26
N ASP A 103 -17.21 -13.01 -22.94
CA ASP A 103 -18.10 -13.32 -24.06
C ASP A 103 -18.46 -14.82 -23.97
#